data_AF-A0A851GL70-F1
#
_entry.id   AF-A0A851GL70-F1
#
_cell.length_a   1.000
_cell.length_b   1.000
_cell.length_c   1.000
_cell.angle_alpha   90.00
_cell.angle_beta   90.00
_cell.angle_gamma   90.00
#
_symmetry.space_group_name_H-M   'P 1'
#
loop_
_entity.id
_entity.type
_entity.pdbx_description
1 polymer ?
#
loop_
_entity_poly.entity_id
_entity_poly.type
_entity_poly.pdbx_seq_one_letter_code
_entity_poly.pdbx_strand_id
1 'polypeptide(L)'
;MRNTLLLLSLVSVFSCSHDSNQNVIKNESKFSSLLTKYKDISFDTLKVFSSDNTELDTYKFKGVQLDSVDVLLLFPESIANLYGPGEVFAACFKFFLDSSRIALLTRVPSIYQSSSLQLFIFDRNSDSITNIIELAEMVGDAGDLYTKNSWVYKTIKGETQIFAWIQESHDNSVESEYDTTIDVTNNYYLLSILKNRVDTINQSKEVLTKRFESLLK
;
A
#
# COMPACT_ATOMS: atom_id res chain seq x y z
N MET A 1 4.57 9.61 -85.14
CA MET A 1 5.87 10.04 -84.57
C MET A 1 5.84 9.61 -83.10
N ARG A 2 6.29 8.41 -82.68
CA ARG A 2 7.61 7.77 -82.76
C ARG A 2 8.68 8.54 -81.96
N ASN A 3 8.91 8.10 -80.72
CA ASN A 3 10.21 7.91 -80.02
C ASN A 3 9.94 7.65 -78.52
N THR A 4 9.92 6.41 -77.99
CA THR A 4 11.02 5.56 -77.45
C THR A 4 12.04 6.22 -76.51
N LEU A 5 12.00 5.79 -75.23
CA LEU A 5 13.07 5.60 -74.23
C LEU A 5 12.34 4.99 -73.00
N LEU A 6 12.35 3.70 -72.61
CA LEU A 6 13.35 2.63 -72.45
C LEU A 6 14.46 2.90 -71.42
N LEU A 7 14.61 1.93 -70.50
CA LEU A 7 15.58 1.72 -69.40
C LEU A 7 15.26 2.47 -68.08
N LEU A 8 15.33 1.87 -66.88
CA LEU A 8 15.95 0.62 -66.45
C LEU A 8 15.34 0.16 -65.10
N SER A 9 15.25 -1.15 -64.95
CA SER A 9 14.91 -1.90 -63.74
C SER A 9 15.83 -1.62 -62.54
N LEU A 10 15.27 -1.57 -61.34
CA LEU A 10 15.95 -2.09 -60.15
C LEU A 10 14.92 -2.73 -59.22
N VAL A 11 14.89 -4.06 -59.33
CA VAL A 11 14.26 -4.98 -58.39
C VAL A 11 15.07 -4.93 -57.09
N SER A 12 14.49 -4.42 -56.02
CA SER A 12 14.96 -4.67 -54.66
C SER A 12 14.09 -5.74 -54.02
N VAL A 13 14.44 -7.01 -54.28
CA VAL A 13 14.06 -8.13 -53.42
C VAL A 13 14.95 -8.07 -52.18
N PHE A 14 14.43 -7.48 -51.12
CA PHE A 14 14.89 -7.68 -49.74
C PHE A 14 13.65 -7.48 -48.88
N SER A 15 13.27 -8.33 -47.96
CA SER A 15 13.70 -9.65 -47.53
C SER A 15 12.51 -10.09 -46.69
N CYS A 16 12.09 -11.36 -46.76
CA CYS A 16 11.24 -11.90 -45.72
C CYS A 16 11.95 -11.65 -44.39
N SER A 17 11.48 -10.68 -43.61
CA SER A 17 11.78 -10.63 -42.19
C SER A 17 11.22 -11.93 -41.66
N HIS A 18 12.12 -12.89 -41.42
CA HIS A 18 11.87 -13.96 -40.48
C HIS A 18 11.21 -13.31 -39.26
N ASP A 19 9.93 -13.61 -39.06
CA ASP A 19 9.34 -13.55 -37.74
C ASP A 19 10.17 -14.49 -36.89
N SER A 20 11.24 -13.93 -36.32
CA SER A 20 11.85 -14.52 -35.15
C SER A 20 10.73 -14.53 -34.14
N ASN A 21 10.09 -15.69 -34.01
CA ASN A 21 9.41 -16.12 -32.80
C ASN A 21 10.43 -15.96 -31.68
N GLN A 22 10.57 -14.72 -31.19
CA GLN A 22 11.09 -14.48 -29.87
C GLN A 22 10.05 -15.13 -28.99
N ASN A 23 10.32 -16.38 -28.63
CA ASN A 23 9.95 -16.89 -27.34
C ASN A 23 10.54 -15.87 -26.35
N VAL A 24 9.79 -14.80 -26.10
CA VAL A 24 9.99 -13.93 -24.97
C VAL A 24 9.74 -14.87 -23.81
N ILE A 25 10.83 -15.46 -23.31
CA ILE A 25 10.85 -16.10 -22.00
C ILE A 25 10.48 -14.95 -21.07
N LYS A 26 9.19 -14.84 -20.78
CA LYS A 26 8.64 -13.84 -19.89
C LYS A 26 9.15 -14.29 -18.53
N ASN A 27 10.32 -13.78 -18.14
CA ASN A 27 10.90 -14.06 -16.84
C ASN A 27 9.79 -13.81 -15.82
N GLU A 28 9.38 -14.88 -15.16
CA GLU A 28 8.33 -14.81 -14.17
C GLU A 28 8.83 -13.90 -13.04
N SER A 29 7.99 -12.94 -12.63
CA SER A 29 8.32 -12.01 -11.55
C SER A 29 8.71 -12.79 -10.30
N LYS A 30 9.76 -12.37 -9.59
CA LYS A 30 10.13 -13.01 -8.30
C LYS A 30 9.05 -12.89 -7.23
N PHE A 31 8.08 -11.98 -7.44
CA PHE A 31 6.93 -11.77 -6.57
C PHE A 31 5.73 -12.67 -6.95
N SER A 32 5.80 -13.49 -8.00
CA SER A 32 4.62 -14.21 -8.52
C SER A 32 3.93 -15.03 -7.42
N SER A 33 4.68 -15.84 -6.68
CA SER A 33 4.18 -16.63 -5.54
C SER A 33 3.56 -15.73 -4.47
N LEU A 34 4.26 -14.68 -4.04
CA LEU A 34 3.76 -13.74 -3.03
C LEU A 34 2.44 -13.09 -3.45
N LEU A 35 2.34 -12.65 -4.71
CA LEU A 35 1.15 -11.98 -5.24
C LEU A 35 -0.09 -12.88 -5.21
N THR A 36 0.06 -14.21 -5.27
CA THR A 36 -1.08 -15.13 -5.17
C THR A 36 -1.69 -15.21 -3.77
N LYS A 37 -0.92 -14.84 -2.72
CA LYS A 37 -1.37 -14.88 -1.32
C LYS A 37 -2.32 -13.72 -0.97
N TYR A 38 -2.30 -12.63 -1.75
CA TYR A 38 -3.18 -11.49 -1.54
C TYR A 38 -4.52 -11.64 -2.24
N LYS A 39 -5.61 -11.34 -1.53
CA LYS A 39 -6.96 -11.31 -2.11
C LYS A 39 -7.18 -10.04 -2.94
N ASP A 40 -7.61 -10.20 -4.19
CA ASP A 40 -8.03 -9.08 -5.03
C ASP A 40 -9.28 -8.39 -4.49
N ILE A 41 -9.25 -7.06 -4.44
CA ILE A 41 -10.40 -6.24 -4.05
C ILE A 41 -10.64 -5.10 -5.04
N SER A 42 -11.88 -4.64 -5.09
CA SER A 42 -12.29 -3.38 -5.72
C SER A 42 -13.12 -2.59 -4.73
N PHE A 43 -12.95 -1.27 -4.71
CA PHE A 43 -13.60 -0.38 -3.75
C PHE A 43 -13.64 1.05 -4.27
N ASP A 44 -14.65 1.80 -3.82
CA ASP A 44 -14.65 3.27 -3.92
C ASP A 44 -13.89 3.88 -2.75
N THR A 45 -14.12 3.34 -1.54
CA THR A 45 -13.43 3.72 -0.31
C THR A 45 -13.24 2.48 0.58
N LEU A 46 -12.02 2.32 1.09
CA LEU A 46 -11.62 1.26 2.00
C LEU A 46 -11.14 1.90 3.30
N LYS A 47 -11.90 1.72 4.38
CA LYS A 47 -11.45 2.04 5.74
C LYS A 47 -10.47 0.95 6.20
N VAL A 48 -9.28 1.36 6.60
CA VAL A 48 -8.18 0.53 7.09
C VAL A 48 -7.94 0.91 8.55
N PHE A 49 -8.01 -0.07 9.43
CA PHE A 49 -7.92 0.10 10.88
C PHE A 49 -7.21 -1.10 11.51
N SER A 50 -6.50 -0.85 12.61
CA SER A 50 -5.90 -1.90 13.44
C SER A 50 -6.91 -2.41 14.47
N SER A 51 -6.68 -3.61 14.99
CA SER A 51 -7.42 -4.22 16.10
C SER A 51 -6.42 -4.91 17.02
N ASP A 52 -6.62 -4.77 18.33
CA ASP A 52 -5.94 -5.58 19.35
C ASP A 52 -6.40 -7.04 19.34
N ASN A 53 -7.64 -7.27 18.93
CA ASN A 53 -8.17 -8.60 18.72
C ASN A 53 -8.32 -8.87 17.22
N THR A 54 -7.32 -9.56 16.64
CA THR A 54 -7.34 -9.93 15.22
C THR A 54 -8.24 -11.12 14.92
N GLU A 55 -8.73 -11.84 15.94
CA GLU A 55 -9.58 -13.01 15.77
C GLU A 55 -11.07 -12.67 15.62
N LEU A 56 -11.47 -11.43 15.88
CA LEU A 56 -12.83 -10.97 15.67
C LEU A 56 -13.31 -11.24 14.23
N ASP A 57 -14.51 -11.77 14.07
CA ASP A 57 -15.11 -12.02 12.75
C ASP A 57 -15.32 -10.72 11.96
N THR A 58 -15.42 -9.59 12.67
CA THR A 58 -15.51 -8.25 12.09
C THR A 58 -14.17 -7.73 11.58
N TYR A 59 -13.05 -8.32 12.00
CA TYR A 59 -11.72 -7.91 11.56
C TYR A 59 -11.39 -8.51 10.19
N LYS A 60 -11.36 -7.64 9.19
CA LYS A 60 -11.24 -8.05 7.77
C LYS A 60 -9.80 -8.23 7.30
N PHE A 61 -8.81 -7.88 8.12
CA PHE A 61 -7.39 -7.86 7.77
C PHE A 61 -6.60 -9.04 8.37
N LYS A 62 -7.27 -10.17 8.64
CA LYS A 62 -6.61 -11.41 9.11
C LYS A 62 -5.50 -11.86 8.17
N GLY A 63 -5.82 -11.89 6.87
CA GLY A 63 -4.90 -12.20 5.78
C GLY A 63 -4.44 -13.67 5.72
N VAL A 64 -3.56 -13.96 4.77
CA VAL A 64 -2.84 -15.23 4.65
C VAL A 64 -1.43 -15.03 5.21
N GLN A 65 -1.02 -15.88 6.16
CA GLN A 65 0.31 -15.78 6.76
C GLN A 65 1.42 -15.88 5.69
N LEU A 66 2.40 -15.00 5.81
CA LEU A 66 3.58 -14.95 4.95
C LEU A 66 4.71 -15.76 5.57
N ASP A 67 5.48 -16.45 4.73
CA ASP A 67 6.69 -17.16 5.12
C ASP A 67 7.91 -16.22 5.10
N SER A 68 9.06 -16.70 5.56
CA SER A 68 10.28 -15.87 5.62
C SER A 68 10.75 -15.41 4.23
N VAL A 69 10.50 -16.19 3.17
CA VAL A 69 10.88 -15.83 1.81
C VAL A 69 10.02 -14.67 1.31
N ASP A 70 8.71 -14.73 1.56
CA ASP A 70 7.79 -13.63 1.26
C ASP A 70 8.18 -12.33 1.98
N VAL A 71 8.52 -12.42 3.27
CA VAL A 71 8.84 -11.24 4.09
C VAL A 71 10.11 -10.56 3.57
N LEU A 72 11.12 -11.34 3.17
CA LEU A 72 12.35 -10.82 2.56
C LEU A 72 12.13 -10.16 1.19
N LEU A 73 11.00 -10.42 0.52
CA LEU A 73 10.62 -9.70 -0.71
C LEU A 73 10.00 -8.34 -0.41
N LEU A 74 9.32 -8.19 0.73
CA LEU A 74 8.64 -6.94 1.13
C LEU A 74 9.59 -5.98 1.85
N PHE A 75 10.51 -6.53 2.63
CA PHE A 75 11.41 -5.78 3.49
C PHE A 75 12.87 -6.12 3.23
N PRO A 76 13.79 -5.15 3.38
CA PRO A 76 15.20 -5.47 3.57
C PRO A 76 15.38 -6.46 4.73
N GLU A 77 16.34 -7.36 4.61
CA GLU A 77 16.65 -8.38 5.62
C GLU A 77 16.88 -7.77 7.02
N SER A 78 17.47 -6.58 7.08
CA SER A 78 17.67 -5.85 8.34
C SER A 78 16.37 -5.52 9.07
N ILE A 79 15.26 -5.28 8.35
CA ILE A 79 13.95 -5.00 8.93
C ILE A 79 13.22 -6.32 9.23
N ALA A 80 13.30 -7.31 8.34
CA ALA A 80 12.71 -8.62 8.56
C ALA A 80 13.23 -9.27 9.86
N ASN A 81 14.52 -9.08 10.16
CA ASN A 81 15.18 -9.63 11.35
C ASN A 81 14.87 -8.86 12.65
N LEU A 82 14.26 -7.67 12.60
CA LEU A 82 13.82 -6.95 13.81
C LEU A 82 12.65 -7.66 14.49
N TYR A 83 11.93 -8.49 13.75
CA TYR A 83 10.73 -9.15 14.24
C TYR A 83 11.09 -10.57 14.67
N GLY A 84 10.77 -10.87 15.94
CA GLY A 84 11.16 -12.12 16.59
C GLY A 84 10.41 -13.36 16.06
N PRO A 85 10.89 -14.57 16.41
CA PRO A 85 10.16 -15.79 16.11
C PRO A 85 8.77 -15.78 16.77
N GLY A 86 7.72 -15.93 15.96
CA GLY A 86 6.31 -15.89 16.41
C GLY A 86 5.52 -14.69 15.90
N GLU A 87 6.21 -13.69 15.35
CA GLU A 87 5.58 -12.52 14.73
C GLU A 87 4.88 -12.86 13.42
N VAL A 88 3.64 -12.38 13.25
CA VAL A 88 2.79 -12.77 12.12
C VAL A 88 2.72 -11.65 11.09
N PHE A 89 3.35 -11.90 9.94
CA PHE A 89 3.10 -11.16 8.71
C PHE A 89 1.96 -11.82 7.94
N ALA A 90 1.01 -11.04 7.41
CA ALA A 90 -0.09 -11.59 6.63
C ALA A 90 -0.45 -10.74 5.41
N ALA A 91 -0.57 -11.38 4.25
CA ALA A 91 -1.11 -10.80 3.03
C ALA A 91 -2.62 -10.62 3.16
N CYS A 92 -3.12 -9.37 3.21
CA CYS A 92 -4.54 -9.10 3.33
C CYS A 92 -5.19 -8.93 1.96
N PHE A 93 -4.91 -7.81 1.29
CA PHE A 93 -5.56 -7.42 0.04
C PHE A 93 -4.58 -6.88 -0.98
N LYS A 94 -4.88 -7.04 -2.26
CA LYS A 94 -4.20 -6.32 -3.34
C LYS A 94 -5.19 -5.62 -4.27
N PHE A 95 -4.74 -4.52 -4.86
CA PHE A 95 -5.50 -3.78 -5.87
C PHE A 95 -4.56 -2.99 -6.77
N PHE A 96 -5.00 -2.75 -8.01
CA PHE A 96 -4.23 -1.97 -8.97
C PHE A 96 -4.34 -0.47 -8.66
N LEU A 97 -3.18 0.19 -8.61
CA LEU A 97 -3.12 1.65 -8.62
C LEU A 97 -3.23 2.17 -10.05
N ASP A 98 -2.58 1.47 -10.98
CA ASP A 98 -2.61 1.68 -12.43
C ASP A 98 -2.10 0.41 -13.15
N SER A 99 -1.75 0.52 -14.42
CA SER A 99 -1.27 -0.60 -15.24
C SER A 99 0.08 -1.18 -14.79
N SER A 100 0.96 -0.38 -14.18
CA SER A 100 2.29 -0.81 -13.77
C SER A 100 2.43 -1.04 -12.27
N ARG A 101 1.50 -0.54 -11.44
CA ARG A 101 1.63 -0.60 -9.97
C ARG A 101 0.48 -1.32 -9.29
N ILE A 102 0.84 -2.20 -8.37
CA ILE A 102 -0.08 -2.94 -7.49
C ILE A 102 0.20 -2.49 -6.06
N ALA A 103 -0.86 -2.14 -5.33
CA ALA A 103 -0.79 -1.92 -3.90
C ALA A 103 -1.07 -3.24 -3.17
N LEU A 104 -0.21 -3.60 -2.22
CA LEU A 104 -0.30 -4.79 -1.39
C LEU A 104 -0.53 -4.34 0.05
N LEU A 105 -1.71 -4.61 0.61
CA LEU A 105 -2.03 -4.34 1.99
C LEU A 105 -1.64 -5.54 2.84
N THR A 106 -0.65 -5.34 3.71
CA THR A 106 -0.02 -6.38 4.52
C THR A 106 -0.19 -6.02 5.98
N ARG A 107 -0.62 -6.99 6.78
CA ARG A 107 -0.53 -6.91 8.23
C ARG A 107 0.86 -7.29 8.67
N VAL A 108 1.45 -6.44 9.50
CA VAL A 108 2.82 -6.59 9.96
C VAL A 108 2.88 -6.46 11.49
N PRO A 109 3.90 -7.05 12.12
CA PRO A 109 4.23 -6.86 13.51
C PRO A 109 4.33 -5.38 13.94
N SER A 110 3.87 -5.08 15.15
CA SER A 110 4.08 -3.78 15.82
C SER A 110 4.75 -3.98 17.19
N ILE A 111 5.02 -2.89 17.91
CA ILE A 111 5.84 -2.83 19.13
C ILE A 111 5.35 -3.80 20.23
N TYR A 112 4.07 -4.16 20.24
CA TYR A 112 3.49 -5.08 21.24
C TYR A 112 2.62 -6.21 20.67
N GLN A 113 2.16 -6.11 19.42
CA GLN A 113 1.30 -7.09 18.75
C GLN A 113 1.29 -6.82 17.24
N SER A 114 1.01 -7.82 16.41
CA SER A 114 0.90 -7.66 14.95
C SER A 114 -0.38 -6.93 14.52
N SER A 115 -0.44 -5.65 14.86
CA SER A 115 -1.56 -4.71 14.71
C SER A 115 -1.39 -3.77 13.50
N SER A 116 -0.16 -3.55 13.06
CA SER A 116 0.14 -2.58 12.02
C SER A 116 -0.34 -3.06 10.64
N LEU A 117 -0.95 -2.16 9.86
CA LEU A 117 -1.31 -2.41 8.46
C LEU A 117 -0.53 -1.46 7.56
N GLN A 118 0.27 -2.02 6.67
CA GLN A 118 1.13 -1.28 5.74
C GLN A 118 0.77 -1.56 4.29
N LEU A 119 0.87 -0.54 3.44
CA LEU A 119 0.62 -0.60 2.00
C LEU A 119 1.94 -0.56 1.24
N PHE A 120 2.31 -1.68 0.63
CA PHE A 120 3.50 -1.83 -0.21
C PHE A 120 3.15 -1.56 -1.66
N ILE A 121 3.92 -0.71 -2.33
CA ILE A 121 3.70 -0.38 -3.74
C ILE A 121 4.66 -1.20 -4.60
N PHE A 122 4.14 -2.28 -5.16
CA PHE A 122 4.87 -3.12 -6.11
C PHE A 122 4.81 -2.53 -7.52
N ASP A 123 5.98 -2.21 -8.08
CA ASP A 123 6.12 -1.80 -9.47
C ASP A 123 6.48 -3.02 -10.33
N ARG A 124 5.62 -3.32 -11.30
CA ARG A 124 5.70 -4.48 -12.18
C ARG A 124 6.81 -4.35 -13.23
N ASN A 125 7.25 -3.13 -13.54
CA ASN A 125 8.29 -2.89 -14.53
C ASN A 125 9.67 -3.08 -13.93
N SER A 126 9.88 -2.58 -12.69
CA SER A 126 11.14 -2.77 -11.96
C SER A 126 11.21 -4.05 -11.14
N ASP A 127 10.10 -4.80 -11.05
CA ASP A 127 9.96 -6.02 -10.24
C ASP A 127 10.43 -5.78 -8.79
N SER A 128 9.93 -4.70 -8.17
CA SER A 128 10.36 -4.26 -6.84
C SER A 128 9.27 -3.51 -6.06
N ILE A 129 9.40 -3.52 -4.74
CA ILE A 129 8.66 -2.59 -3.88
C ILE A 129 9.32 -1.22 -3.98
N THR A 130 8.53 -0.18 -4.25
CA THR A 130 9.00 1.19 -4.48
C THR A 130 8.63 2.16 -3.37
N ASN A 131 7.61 1.81 -2.56
CA ASN A 131 7.16 2.63 -1.44
C ASN A 131 6.43 1.76 -0.41
N ILE A 132 6.45 2.18 0.85
CA ILE A 132 5.75 1.55 1.98
C ILE A 132 5.05 2.65 2.75
N ILE A 133 3.74 2.51 2.97
CA ILE A 133 2.92 3.49 3.67
C ILE A 133 2.18 2.79 4.80
N GLU A 134 2.45 3.16 6.04
CA GLU A 134 1.64 2.71 7.18
C GLU A 134 0.26 3.36 7.13
N LEU A 135 -0.80 2.53 7.12
CA LEU A 135 -2.19 2.95 7.03
C LEU A 135 -2.93 2.87 8.35
N ALA A 136 -2.60 1.88 9.18
CA ALA A 136 -3.22 1.75 10.48
C ALA A 136 -2.25 1.17 11.51
N GLU A 137 -2.41 1.61 12.75
CA GLU A 137 -1.63 1.18 13.90
C GLU A 137 -2.41 1.46 15.17
N MET A 138 -2.22 0.62 16.19
CA MET A 138 -2.73 0.87 17.52
C MET A 138 -1.73 0.36 18.54
N VAL A 139 -1.10 1.29 19.25
CA VAL A 139 -0.12 0.99 20.30
C VAL A 139 -0.41 1.85 21.51
N GLY A 140 -0.21 1.28 22.70
CA GLY A 140 -0.33 2.04 23.94
C GLY A 140 0.64 1.49 24.97
N ASP A 141 1.13 2.37 25.82
CA ASP A 141 2.07 2.07 26.90
C ASP A 141 2.00 3.17 27.95
N ALA A 142 2.11 2.81 29.23
CA ALA A 142 2.20 3.75 30.35
C ALA A 142 1.20 4.94 30.30
N GLY A 143 -0.07 4.68 29.95
CA GLY A 143 -1.12 5.70 29.85
C GLY A 143 -1.22 6.40 28.50
N ASP A 144 -0.20 6.29 27.64
CA ASP A 144 -0.24 6.76 26.26
C ASP A 144 -0.99 5.77 25.36
N LEU A 145 -1.76 6.30 24.41
CA LEU A 145 -2.38 5.55 23.32
C LEU A 145 -2.21 6.31 22.01
N TYR A 146 -1.66 5.62 21.02
CA TYR A 146 -1.59 6.06 19.63
C TYR A 146 -2.50 5.18 18.78
N THR A 147 -3.44 5.82 18.09
CA THR A 147 -4.34 5.17 17.15
C THR A 147 -4.24 5.85 15.80
N LYS A 148 -4.01 5.06 14.76
CA LYS A 148 -4.03 5.52 13.38
C LYS A 148 -4.99 4.69 12.56
N ASN A 149 -5.87 5.37 11.85
CA ASN A 149 -6.78 4.78 10.87
C ASN A 149 -6.68 5.56 9.56
N SER A 150 -6.90 4.86 8.45
CA SER A 150 -6.86 5.49 7.13
C SER A 150 -8.03 5.07 6.26
N TRP A 151 -8.37 5.92 5.30
CA TRP A 151 -9.33 5.65 4.24
C TRP A 151 -8.60 5.76 2.91
N VAL A 152 -8.47 4.63 2.22
CA VAL A 152 -7.94 4.57 0.85
C VAL A 152 -9.12 4.72 -0.09
N TYR A 153 -9.11 5.71 -0.98
CA TYR A 153 -10.24 5.98 -1.86
C TYR A 153 -9.83 6.41 -3.26
N LYS A 154 -10.72 6.18 -4.22
CA LYS A 154 -10.56 6.64 -5.60
C LYS A 154 -11.18 8.02 -5.76
N THR A 155 -10.41 8.96 -6.30
CA THR A 155 -10.93 10.28 -6.68
C THR A 155 -11.79 10.17 -7.95
N ILE A 156 -12.52 11.24 -8.28
CA ILE A 156 -13.30 11.34 -9.54
C ILE A 156 -12.40 11.16 -10.78
N LYS A 157 -11.10 11.47 -10.67
CA LYS A 157 -10.11 11.28 -11.75
C LYS A 157 -9.53 9.87 -11.79
N GLY A 158 -9.96 8.96 -10.92
CA GLY A 158 -9.44 7.60 -10.79
C GLY A 158 -8.12 7.49 -10.00
N GLU A 159 -7.56 8.60 -9.55
CA GLU A 159 -6.34 8.60 -8.71
C GLU A 159 -6.66 8.03 -7.32
N THR A 160 -5.77 7.22 -6.76
CA THR A 160 -5.89 6.74 -5.37
C THR A 160 -5.31 7.77 -4.40
N GLN A 161 -6.09 8.13 -3.38
CA GLN A 161 -5.66 8.97 -2.26
C GLN A 161 -5.88 8.25 -0.93
N ILE A 162 -5.15 8.70 0.10
CA ILE A 162 -5.28 8.21 1.47
C ILE A 162 -5.61 9.39 2.36
N PHE A 163 -6.73 9.33 3.05
CA PHE A 163 -7.01 10.20 4.19
C PHE A 163 -6.62 9.44 5.46
N ALA A 164 -5.73 10.00 6.29
CA ALA A 164 -5.32 9.39 7.55
C ALA A 164 -5.80 10.24 8.71
N TRP A 165 -6.31 9.59 9.75
CA TRP A 165 -6.63 10.15 11.05
C TRP A 165 -5.73 9.50 12.08
N ILE A 166 -5.07 10.35 12.88
CA ILE A 166 -4.21 9.95 13.97
C ILE A 166 -4.77 10.56 15.25
N GLN A 167 -4.95 9.74 16.27
CA GLN A 167 -5.29 10.15 17.62
C GLN A 167 -4.17 9.73 18.56
N GLU A 168 -3.72 10.67 19.38
CA GLU A 168 -2.81 10.46 20.50
C GLU A 168 -3.56 10.84 21.76
N SER A 169 -3.52 10.00 22.80
CA SER A 169 -4.09 10.34 24.09
C SER A 169 -3.21 9.90 25.24
N HIS A 170 -3.31 10.59 26.37
CA HIS A 170 -2.60 10.28 27.61
C HIS A 170 -3.59 10.25 28.79
N ASP A 171 -3.61 9.17 29.55
CA ASP A 171 -4.37 9.03 30.80
C ASP A 171 -3.51 9.45 32.00
N ASN A 172 -3.76 10.65 32.55
CA ASN A 172 -2.96 11.22 33.64
C ASN A 172 -3.06 10.43 34.96
N SER A 173 -4.01 9.48 35.06
CA SER A 173 -4.18 8.68 36.28
C SER A 173 -3.04 7.71 36.55
N VAL A 174 -2.23 7.41 35.52
CA VAL A 174 -1.01 6.58 35.66
C VAL A 174 0.10 7.29 36.44
N GLU A 175 0.11 8.62 36.47
CA GLU A 175 1.08 9.44 37.20
C GLU A 175 0.51 9.95 38.52
N SER A 176 -0.78 10.28 38.54
CA SER A 176 -1.48 10.82 39.71
C SER A 176 -2.88 10.22 39.83
N GLU A 177 -3.08 9.33 40.81
CA GLU A 177 -4.36 8.63 41.03
C GLU A 177 -5.59 9.54 41.22
N TYR A 178 -5.37 10.83 41.56
CA TYR A 178 -6.43 11.83 41.72
C TYR A 178 -6.71 12.66 40.46
N ASP A 179 -5.85 12.55 39.45
CA ASP A 179 -6.05 13.19 38.14
C ASP A 179 -6.62 12.17 37.16
N THR A 180 -7.94 12.22 36.98
CA THR A 180 -8.65 11.32 36.04
C THR A 180 -8.86 11.95 34.67
N THR A 181 -8.09 12.99 34.32
CA THR A 181 -8.19 13.63 33.01
C THR A 181 -7.49 12.80 31.94
N ILE A 182 -8.02 12.86 30.72
CA ILE A 182 -7.41 12.24 29.55
C ILE A 182 -7.18 13.35 28.52
N ASP A 183 -5.92 13.59 28.18
CA ASP A 183 -5.55 14.50 27.11
C ASP A 183 -5.68 13.81 25.77
N VAL A 184 -6.27 14.48 24.77
CA VAL A 184 -6.50 13.88 23.43
C VAL A 184 -6.15 14.87 22.33
N THR A 185 -5.21 14.47 21.47
CA THR A 185 -4.83 15.18 20.26
C THR A 185 -5.29 14.40 19.03
N ASN A 186 -5.86 15.12 18.05
CA ASN A 186 -6.28 14.54 16.78
C ASN A 186 -5.62 15.28 15.62
N ASN A 187 -4.98 14.52 14.73
CA ASN A 187 -4.26 14.97 13.55
C ASN A 187 -4.85 14.31 12.29
N TYR A 188 -4.79 15.02 11.16
CA TYR A 188 -5.36 14.56 9.90
C TYR A 188 -4.41 14.83 8.74
N TYR A 189 -4.29 13.88 7.82
CA TYR A 189 -3.39 13.96 6.68
C TYR A 189 -4.07 13.50 5.39
N LEU A 190 -3.71 14.12 4.28
CA LEU A 190 -4.10 13.66 2.95
C LEU A 190 -2.85 13.30 2.16
N LEU A 191 -2.73 12.04 1.77
CA LEU A 191 -1.56 11.51 1.09
C LEU A 191 -1.96 11.09 -0.33
N SER A 192 -1.13 11.46 -1.29
CA SER A 192 -1.22 10.95 -2.66
C SER A 192 -0.18 9.84 -2.83
N ILE A 193 -0.63 8.59 -3.03
CA ILE A 193 0.25 7.40 -3.10
C ILE A 193 1.36 7.54 -4.16
N LEU A 194 1.05 8.22 -5.27
CA LEU A 194 1.93 8.33 -6.44
C LEU A 194 2.80 9.59 -6.45
N LYS A 195 2.63 10.49 -5.49
CA LYS A 195 3.47 11.68 -5.36
C LYS A 195 4.43 11.40 -4.21
N ASN A 196 5.74 11.46 -4.47
CA ASN A 196 6.79 11.37 -3.44
C ASN A 196 6.79 12.57 -2.46
N ARG A 197 5.64 13.21 -2.26
CA ARG A 197 5.42 14.30 -1.33
C ARG A 197 4.21 13.92 -0.51
N VAL A 198 4.44 13.72 0.79
CA VAL A 198 3.39 13.90 1.80
C VAL A 198 2.84 15.30 1.54
N ASP A 199 1.57 15.40 1.15
CA ASP A 199 0.92 16.69 1.08
C ASP A 199 0.63 17.12 2.51
N THR A 200 1.66 17.62 3.20
CA THR A 200 1.52 18.31 4.49
C THR A 200 0.89 19.68 4.32
N ILE A 201 0.38 20.03 3.13
CA ILE A 201 -0.37 21.26 2.89
C ILE A 201 -1.70 21.14 3.65
N ASN A 202 -1.65 21.39 4.96
CA ASN A 202 -2.10 22.66 5.51
C ASN A 202 -3.44 23.13 4.93
N GLN A 203 -4.41 22.22 4.88
CA GLN A 203 -5.80 22.59 5.04
C GLN A 203 -6.07 22.40 6.52
N SER A 204 -6.43 23.50 7.19
CA SER A 204 -6.61 23.53 8.63
C SER A 204 -7.42 22.31 9.09
N LYS A 205 -7.09 21.77 10.27
CA LYS A 205 -7.79 20.65 10.89
C LYS A 205 -9.31 20.73 10.68
N GLU A 206 -9.89 21.93 10.83
CA GLU A 206 -11.32 22.15 10.61
C GLU A 206 -11.80 21.83 9.19
N VAL A 207 -11.03 22.16 8.14
CA VAL A 207 -11.39 21.89 6.75
C VAL A 207 -11.37 20.39 6.45
N LEU A 208 -10.34 19.68 6.90
CA LEU A 208 -10.25 18.22 6.70
C LEU A 208 -11.32 17.49 7.51
N THR A 209 -11.54 17.86 8.78
CA THR A 209 -12.61 17.30 9.60
C THR A 209 -13.97 17.52 8.96
N LYS A 210 -14.27 18.74 8.49
CA LYS A 210 -15.55 19.03 7.82
C LYS A 210 -15.71 18.28 6.51
N ARG A 211 -14.63 18.16 5.72
CA ARG A 211 -14.66 17.47 4.42
C ARG A 211 -14.88 15.97 4.57
N PHE A 212 -14.32 15.36 5.60
CA PHE A 212 -14.34 13.92 5.83
C PHE A 212 -15.21 13.51 7.04
N GLU A 213 -16.09 14.39 7.51
CA GLU A 213 -16.94 14.15 8.69
C GLU A 213 -17.76 12.87 8.54
N SER A 214 -18.22 12.56 7.33
CA SER A 214 -18.97 11.33 7.02
C SER A 214 -18.12 10.06 7.10
N LEU A 215 -16.79 10.15 6.92
CA LEU A 215 -15.87 9.03 7.08
C LEU A 215 -15.45 8.82 8.53
N LEU A 216 -15.50 9.89 9.34
CA LEU A 216 -15.09 9.91 10.74
C LEU A 216 -16.20 9.45 11.72
N LYS A 217 -17.44 9.33 11.24
CA LYS A 217 -18.57 8.72 11.98
C LYS A 217 -18.50 7.20 11.91
#